data_AF-A0A2N8Z9R7-F1
#
_entry.id   AF-A0A2N8Z9R7-F1
#
_cell.length_a   1.000
_cell.length_b   1.000
_cell.length_c   1.000
_cell.angle_alpha   90.00
_cell.angle_beta   90.00
_cell.angle_gamma   90.00
#
_symmetry.space_group_name_H-M   'P 1'
#
loop_
_entity.id
_entity.type
_entity.pdbx_description
1 polymer ?
#
loop_
_entity_poly.entity_id
_entity_poly.type
_entity_poly.pdbx_seq_one_letter_code
_entity_poly.pdbx_strand_id
1 'polypeptide(L)' 'MKRGDTTVRVNETRKLKLQRGAIKVGSETGQLLKISDIVNHLIDHYSDEAIQDLIHKKRD' A
#
# COMPACT_ATOMS: atom_id res chain seq x y z
N MET A 1 16.01 -0.68 19.75
CA MET A 1 16.08 -0.31 18.32
C MET A 1 15.01 0.73 18.04
N LYS A 2 15.32 1.91 17.49
CA LYS A 2 14.29 2.88 17.07
C LYS A 2 13.63 2.37 15.79
N ARG A 3 12.30 2.40 15.71
CA ARG A 3 11.57 2.07 14.48
C ARG A 3 11.95 3.11 13.41
N GLY A 4 12.45 2.65 12.27
CA GLY A 4 12.84 3.50 11.14
C GLY A 4 11.65 3.93 10.29
N ASP A 5 10.53 4.26 10.93
CA ASP A 5 9.28 4.57 10.26
C ASP A 5 9.41 5.87 9.46
N THR A 6 8.82 5.90 8.27
CA THR A 6 8.81 7.07 7.38
C THR A 6 7.40 7.38 6.88
N THR A 7 7.16 8.63 6.50
CA THR A 7 5.85 9.09 6.01
C THR A 7 5.91 9.29 4.50
N VAL A 8 4.94 8.73 3.79
CA VAL A 8 4.77 8.91 2.34
C VAL A 8 3.55 9.79 2.05
N ARG A 9 3.64 10.61 1.00
CA ARG A 9 2.51 11.44 0.57
C ARG A 9 1.50 10.60 -0.21
N VAL A 10 0.33 10.41 0.37
CA VAL A 10 -0.82 9.73 -0.25
C VAL A 10 -1.99 10.71 -0.27
N ASN A 11 -2.58 10.94 -1.44
CA ASN A 11 -3.74 11.82 -1.55
C ASN A 11 -5.01 11.16 -0.97
N GLU A 12 -6.04 11.96 -0.75
CA GLU A 12 -7.28 11.51 -0.12
C GLU A 12 -7.93 10.35 -0.86
N THR A 13 -8.02 10.41 -2.19
CA THR A 13 -8.62 9.35 -3.00
C THR A 13 -7.92 8.00 -2.83
N ARG A 14 -6.57 7.98 -2.85
CA ARG A 14 -5.78 6.76 -2.64
C ARG A 14 -5.90 6.27 -1.20
N LYS A 15 -5.92 7.18 -0.22
CA LYS A 15 -6.14 6.84 1.20
C LYS A 15 -7.50 6.16 1.40
N LEU A 16 -8.58 6.70 0.81
CA LEU A 16 -9.93 6.12 0.87
C LEU A 16 -9.99 4.74 0.20
N LYS A 17 -9.26 4.54 -0.90
CA LYS A 17 -9.13 3.21 -1.53
C LYS A 17 -8.52 2.20 -0.55
N LEU A 18 -7.42 2.55 0.12
CA LEU A 18 -6.77 1.67 1.12
C LEU A 18 -7.69 1.41 2.32
N GLN A 19 -8.40 2.42 2.83
CA GLN A 19 -9.36 2.27 3.92
C GLN A 19 -10.48 1.30 3.58
N ARG A 20 -11.10 1.46 2.40
CA ARG A 20 -12.15 0.54 1.93
C ARG A 20 -11.62 -0.87 1.73
N GLY A 21 -10.38 -1.01 1.23
CA GLY A 21 -9.70 -2.31 1.13
C GLY A 21 -9.55 -2.99 2.49
N ALA A 22 -9.10 -2.25 3.51
CA ALA A 22 -8.94 -2.78 4.86
C ALA A 22 -10.29 -3.23 5.47
N ILE A 23 -11.35 -2.44 5.28
CA ILE A 23 -12.71 -2.80 5.72
C ILE A 23 -13.18 -4.07 5.01
N LYS A 24 -12.98 -4.15 3.69
CA LYS A 24 -13.39 -5.32 2.90
C LYS A 24 -12.70 -6.59 3.40
N VAL A 25 -11.38 -6.57 3.53
CA VAL A 25 -10.61 -7.71 4.04
C VAL A 25 -11.11 -8.09 5.43
N GLY A 26 -11.36 -7.13 6.31
CA GLY A 26 -11.87 -7.43 7.65
C GLY A 26 -13.27 -8.01 7.65
N SER A 27 -14.15 -7.57 6.74
CA SER A 27 -15.48 -8.16 6.60
C SER A 27 -15.46 -9.59 6.08
N GLU A 28 -14.50 -9.94 5.21
CA GLU A 28 -14.40 -11.27 4.60
C GLU A 28 -13.63 -12.27 5.47
N THR A 29 -12.65 -11.80 6.24
CA THR A 29 -11.75 -12.65 7.04
C THR A 29 -12.07 -12.64 8.55
N GLY A 30 -12.88 -11.70 9.01
CA GLY A 30 -13.12 -11.47 10.44
C GLY A 30 -11.96 -10.80 11.18
N GLN A 31 -10.88 -10.42 10.47
CA GLN A 31 -9.69 -9.82 11.08
C GLN A 31 -9.62 -8.32 10.82
N LEU A 32 -9.42 -7.52 11.88
CA LEU A 32 -9.20 -6.09 11.73
C LEU A 32 -7.83 -5.81 11.09
N LEU A 33 -7.85 -5.24 9.89
CA LEU A 33 -6.64 -4.90 9.14
C LEU A 33 -6.38 -3.38 9.19
N LYS A 34 -5.12 -2.97 9.34
CA LYS A 34 -4.74 -1.56 9.23
C LYS A 34 -4.32 -1.23 7.80
N ILE A 35 -4.43 0.05 7.44
CA ILE A 35 -3.93 0.55 6.14
C ILE A 35 -2.43 0.23 5.97
N SER A 36 -1.65 0.33 7.03
CA SER A 36 -0.22 0.00 7.02
C SER A 36 0.05 -1.43 6.59
N ASP A 37 -0.81 -2.38 6.96
CA ASP A 37 -0.59 -3.80 6.65
C ASP A 37 -0.75 -4.03 5.14
N ILE A 38 -1.73 -3.35 4.51
CA ILE A 38 -1.89 -3.35 3.06
C ILE A 38 -0.69 -2.70 2.38
N VAL A 39 -0.26 -1.53 2.86
CA VAL A 39 0.86 -0.79 2.24
C VAL A 39 2.15 -1.60 2.34
N ASN A 40 2.43 -2.21 3.49
CA ASN A 40 3.60 -3.06 3.66
C ASN A 40 3.53 -4.28 2.74
N HIS A 41 2.39 -4.96 2.65
CA HIS A 41 2.21 -6.06 1.70
C HIS A 41 2.43 -5.63 0.24
N LEU A 42 1.97 -4.43 -0.14
CA LEU A 42 2.25 -3.88 -1.47
C LEU A 42 3.74 -3.65 -1.70
N ILE A 43 4.46 -3.16 -0.69
CA ILE A 43 5.90 -2.93 -0.78
C ILE A 43 6.65 -4.26 -0.89
N ASP A 44 6.34 -5.20 0.00
CA ASP A 44 7.07 -6.46 0.12
C ASP A 44 6.89 -7.38 -1.10
N HIS A 45 5.75 -7.28 -1.79
CA HIS A 45 5.42 -8.20 -2.88
C HIS A 45 5.32 -7.56 -4.26
N TYR A 46 5.09 -6.25 -4.36
CA TYR A 46 4.79 -5.59 -5.65
C TYR A 46 5.66 -4.36 -5.95
N SER A 47 6.65 -4.02 -5.10
CA SER A 47 7.52 -2.88 -5.37
C SER A 47 8.37 -3.06 -6.62
N ASP A 48 8.88 -4.26 -6.91
CA ASP A 48 9.76 -4.49 -8.06
C ASP A 48 9.02 -4.25 -9.38
N GLU A 49 7.81 -4.78 -9.52
CA GLU A 49 6.96 -4.53 -10.69
C GLU A 49 6.66 -3.04 -10.84
N ALA A 50 6.27 -2.37 -9.74
CA ALA A 50 6.01 -0.94 -9.76
C ALA A 50 7.25 -0.11 -10.16
N ILE A 51 8.45 -0.51 -9.71
CA ILE A 51 9.70 0.14 -10.09
C ILE A 51 9.97 -0.06 -11.59
N GLN A 52 9.82 -1.27 -12.10
CA GLN A 52 10.01 -1.55 -13.53
C GLN A 52 9.03 -0.73 -14.39
N ASP A 53 7.75 -0.69 -14.02
CA ASP A 53 6.76 0.13 -14.71
C ASP A 53 7.16 1.61 -14.73
N LEU A 54 7.63 2.15 -13.60
CA LEU A 54 8.05 3.56 -13.51
C LEU A 54 9.30 3.87 -14.35
N ILE A 55 10.23 2.91 -14.49
CA ILE A 55 11.40 3.04 -15.35
C ILE A 55 10.98 3.05 -16.82
N HIS A 56 10.13 2.11 -17.23
CA HIS A 56 9.73 1.95 -18.62
C HIS A 56 8.70 3.00 -19.07
N LYS A 57 7.84 3.48 -18.18
CA LYS A 57 6.87 4.54 -18.45
C LYS A 57 7.51 5.90 -18.79
N LYS A 58 8.79 6.09 -18.49
CA LYS A 58 9.55 7.29 -18.88
C LYS A 58 10.19 7.19 -20.27
N ARG A 59 10.07 6.05 -20.95
CA ARG A 59 10.71 5.81 -22.27
C ARG A 59 9.76 6.02 -23.46
N ASP A 60 8.48 6.27 -23.21
CA ASP A 60 7.48 6.70 -24.19
C ASP A 60 7.13 8.19 -24.01
#